data_AF-A0A972VCB9-F1
#
_entry.id   AF-A0A972VCB9-F1
#
_cell.length_a   1.000
_cell.length_b   1.000
_cell.length_c   1.000
_cell.angle_alpha   90.00
_cell.angle_beta   90.00
_cell.angle_gamma   90.00
#
_symmetry.space_group_name_H-M   'P 1'
#
loop_
_entity.id
_entity.type
_entity.pdbx_description
1 polymer ?
#
loop_
_entity_poly.entity_id
_entity_poly.type
_entity_poly.pdbx_seq_one_letter_code
_entity_poly.pdbx_strand_id
1 'polypeptide(L)'
;MRRLVFSLVILWVAGTASATVEIVVKNVNGMAEIHYKTTAAEPISAFALDVTVDAGDITGVSGFVRGESTATAPGYGIFPASFAAAITVDPETGEISDWNLADYTPLANPLHPGALGGLDTPGVTLEMGALFSTAEDAPALEGLLCKLAISEAANVTVGLNEIRGGIVMKDASKAIEPVLGSASVSP
;
A
#
# COMPACT_ATOMS: atom_id res chain seq x y z
N MET A 1 53.76 -9.21 38.77
CA MET A 1 52.33 -9.52 39.03
C MET A 1 51.48 -8.34 38.63
N ARG A 2 50.34 -8.63 37.98
CA ARG A 2 49.20 -7.75 37.66
C ARG A 2 49.35 -6.87 36.42
N ARG A 3 48.44 -6.90 35.45
CA ARG A 3 47.33 -7.80 35.08
C ARG A 3 46.87 -7.26 33.71
N LEU A 4 46.57 -8.15 32.77
CA LEU A 4 45.92 -7.84 31.50
C LEU A 4 44.72 -6.91 31.71
N VAL A 5 44.59 -5.88 30.87
CA VAL A 5 43.28 -5.28 30.56
C VAL A 5 43.17 -5.16 29.04
N PHE A 6 42.83 -6.29 28.41
CA PHE A 6 42.23 -6.29 27.08
C PHE A 6 40.82 -5.71 27.25
N SER A 7 40.61 -4.49 26.76
CA SER A 7 39.27 -3.90 26.68
C SER A 7 38.58 -4.49 25.46
N LEU A 8 37.74 -5.50 25.70
CA LEU A 8 36.87 -6.12 24.71
C LEU A 8 35.78 -5.10 24.34
N VAL A 9 35.95 -4.42 23.21
CA VAL A 9 34.88 -3.67 22.56
C VAL A 9 33.88 -4.70 22.03
N ILE A 10 32.88 -5.04 22.84
CA ILE A 10 31.72 -5.78 22.36
C ILE A 10 30.90 -4.79 21.54
N LEU A 11 31.20 -4.75 20.24
CA LEU A 11 30.38 -4.10 19.25
C LEU A 11 29.07 -4.91 19.18
N TRP A 12 28.08 -4.56 20.00
CA TRP A 12 26.70 -4.96 19.78
C TRP A 12 26.28 -4.31 18.46
N VAL A 13 26.49 -5.02 17.36
CA VAL A 13 25.73 -4.78 16.13
C VAL A 13 24.31 -5.23 16.47
N ALA A 14 23.55 -4.34 17.12
CA ALA A 14 22.10 -4.46 17.14
C ALA A 14 21.68 -4.31 15.68
N GLY A 15 21.56 -5.44 14.97
CA GLY A 15 20.98 -5.45 13.65
C GLY A 15 19.61 -4.78 13.76
N THR A 16 19.40 -3.69 13.04
CA THR A 16 18.07 -3.11 12.89
C THR A 16 17.19 -4.23 12.36
N ALA A 17 16.19 -4.63 13.14
CA ALA A 17 15.23 -5.63 12.68
C ALA A 17 14.52 -5.05 11.44
N SER A 18 14.85 -5.57 10.26
CA SER A 18 14.20 -5.20 9.01
C SER A 18 12.89 -5.96 8.90
N ALA A 19 11.85 -5.29 8.43
CA ALA A 19 10.60 -5.93 8.05
C ALA A 19 10.60 -6.15 6.53
N THR A 20 10.25 -7.35 6.11
CA THR A 20 9.96 -7.63 4.70
C THR A 20 8.51 -7.25 4.43
N VAL A 21 8.28 -6.56 3.32
CA VAL A 21 6.94 -6.29 2.82
C VAL A 21 6.87 -6.80 1.39
N GLU A 22 6.10 -7.87 1.21
CA GLU A 22 5.85 -8.49 -0.08
C GLU A 22 4.59 -7.89 -0.69
N ILE A 23 4.69 -7.41 -1.92
CA ILE A 23 3.55 -7.03 -2.76
C ILE A 23 3.44 -8.06 -3.88
N VAL A 24 2.32 -8.77 -3.95
CA VAL A 24 2.13 -9.89 -4.86
C VAL A 24 0.99 -9.59 -5.83
N VAL A 25 1.24 -9.79 -7.12
CA VAL A 25 0.20 -9.74 -8.15
C VAL A 25 -0.31 -11.16 -8.40
N LYS A 26 -1.63 -11.35 -8.40
CA LYS A 26 -2.28 -12.62 -8.75
C LYS A 26 -3.27 -12.40 -9.88
N ASN A 27 -3.25 -13.27 -10.89
CA ASN A 27 -4.33 -13.35 -11.86
C ASN A 27 -5.48 -14.15 -11.25
N VAL A 28 -6.62 -13.50 -10.98
CA VAL A 28 -7.82 -14.16 -10.44
C VAL A 28 -9.02 -13.71 -11.27
N ASN A 29 -9.64 -14.65 -11.98
CA ASN A 29 -10.82 -14.39 -12.84
C ASN A 29 -10.59 -13.25 -13.84
N GLY A 30 -9.41 -13.18 -14.45
CA GLY A 30 -9.04 -12.15 -15.43
C GLY A 30 -8.67 -10.79 -14.84
N MET A 31 -8.72 -10.64 -13.52
CA MET A 31 -8.33 -9.41 -12.83
C MET A 31 -6.94 -9.56 -12.21
N ALA A 32 -6.19 -8.47 -12.17
CA ALA A 32 -4.94 -8.39 -11.43
C ALA A 32 -5.24 -8.04 -9.97
N GLU A 33 -5.20 -9.01 -9.07
CA GLU A 33 -5.32 -8.75 -7.64
C GLU A 33 -3.97 -8.39 -7.04
N ILE A 34 -3.90 -7.23 -6.38
CA ILE A 34 -2.72 -6.76 -5.66
C ILE A 34 -2.86 -7.13 -4.20
N HIS A 35 -2.00 -8.05 -3.73
CA HIS A 35 -1.96 -8.52 -2.34
C HIS A 35 -0.72 -7.98 -1.64
N TYR A 36 -0.77 -7.90 -0.32
CA TYR A 36 0.40 -7.61 0.50
C TYR A 36 0.60 -8.69 1.57
N LYS A 37 1.82 -8.78 2.07
CA LYS A 37 2.19 -9.54 3.26
C LYS A 37 3.38 -8.88 3.94
N THR A 38 3.40 -8.82 5.27
CA THR A 38 4.54 -8.33 6.02
C THR A 38 5.04 -9.30 7.09
N THR A 39 6.34 -9.31 7.33
CA THR A 39 6.97 -9.98 8.47
C THR A 39 7.05 -9.10 9.71
N ALA A 40 6.62 -7.83 9.62
CA ALA A 40 6.51 -6.95 10.78
C ALA A 40 5.49 -7.49 11.78
N ALA A 41 5.74 -7.25 13.07
CA ALA A 41 4.79 -7.56 14.13
C ALA A 41 3.60 -6.56 14.20
N GLU A 42 3.61 -5.53 13.36
CA GLU A 42 2.59 -4.50 13.32
C GLU A 42 2.13 -4.25 11.87
N PRO A 43 0.90 -3.75 11.66
CA PRO A 43 0.42 -3.41 10.34
C PRO A 43 1.24 -2.31 9.69
N ILE A 44 1.22 -2.31 8.37
CA ILE A 44 1.74 -1.21 7.56
C ILE A 44 0.80 -0.01 7.75
N SER A 45 1.33 1.21 7.69
CA SER A 45 0.53 2.44 7.80
C SER A 45 -0.08 2.80 6.45
N ALA A 46 0.73 2.75 5.38
CA ALA A 46 0.29 3.14 4.04
C ALA A 46 1.15 2.53 2.93
N PHE A 47 0.58 2.52 1.73
CA PHE A 47 1.20 2.14 0.48
C PHE A 47 1.00 3.25 -0.56
N ALA A 48 2.06 3.55 -1.31
CA ALA A 48 2.06 4.30 -2.55
C ALA A 48 2.77 3.44 -3.61
N LEU A 49 1.99 2.90 -4.55
CA LEU A 49 2.44 1.90 -5.51
C LEU A 49 2.20 2.40 -6.93
N ASP A 50 3.18 2.19 -7.80
CA ASP A 50 3.00 2.34 -9.24
C ASP A 50 2.73 0.96 -9.82
N VAL A 51 1.63 0.80 -10.55
CA VAL A 51 1.28 -0.45 -11.22
C VAL A 51 1.24 -0.19 -12.71
N THR A 52 1.97 -1.02 -13.47
CA THR A 52 2.10 -0.88 -14.92
C THR A 52 1.76 -2.18 -15.63
N VAL A 53 1.31 -2.06 -16.88
CA VAL A 53 1.15 -3.18 -17.82
C VAL A 53 2.09 -2.97 -19.01
N ASP A 54 2.60 -4.07 -19.56
CA ASP A 54 3.47 -4.04 -20.76
C ASP A 54 2.69 -4.06 -22.09
N ALA A 55 1.38 -4.32 -22.03
CA ALA A 55 0.43 -4.26 -23.15
C ALA A 55 -0.94 -3.78 -22.65
N GLY A 56 -1.68 -3.09 -23.52
CA GLY A 56 -2.98 -2.52 -23.20
C GLY A 56 -2.96 -1.45 -22.12
N ASP A 57 -4.10 -1.34 -21.44
CA ASP A 57 -4.42 -0.30 -20.48
C ASP A 57 -5.06 -0.89 -19.22
N ILE A 58 -4.91 -0.17 -18.11
CA ILE A 58 -5.63 -0.44 -16.86
C ILE A 58 -6.96 0.31 -16.92
N THR A 59 -8.08 -0.40 -16.95
CA THR A 59 -9.42 0.15 -17.26
C THR A 59 -10.32 0.30 -16.03
N GLY A 60 -9.92 -0.24 -14.89
CA GLY A 60 -10.70 -0.08 -13.66
C GLY A 60 -9.98 -0.56 -12.41
N VAL A 61 -10.47 -0.07 -11.27
CA VAL A 61 -10.01 -0.48 -9.94
C VAL A 61 -11.22 -0.89 -9.08
N SER A 62 -11.10 -1.96 -8.32
CA SER A 62 -12.17 -2.48 -7.47
C SER A 62 -11.64 -3.31 -6.29
N GLY A 63 -12.53 -3.86 -5.46
CA GLY A 63 -12.16 -4.81 -4.41
C GLY A 63 -11.31 -4.22 -3.28
N PHE A 64 -11.36 -2.90 -3.09
CA PHE A 64 -10.72 -2.19 -1.98
C PHE A 64 -11.76 -1.82 -0.91
N VAL A 65 -11.30 -1.70 0.34
CA VAL A 65 -12.10 -1.19 1.46
C VAL A 65 -12.16 0.34 1.36
N ARG A 66 -13.23 0.97 1.86
CA ARG A 66 -13.33 2.44 2.00
C ARG A 66 -13.54 2.82 3.46
N GLY A 67 -12.89 3.90 3.87
CA GLY A 67 -13.01 4.45 5.21
C GLY A 67 -12.08 3.81 6.24
N GLU A 68 -12.39 4.03 7.51
CA GLU A 68 -11.63 3.50 8.63
C GLU A 68 -11.64 1.97 8.63
N SER A 69 -10.50 1.40 9.02
CA SER A 69 -10.37 -0.03 9.27
C SER A 69 -11.13 -0.36 10.56
N THR A 70 -11.95 -1.41 10.51
CA THR A 70 -12.76 -1.88 11.64
C THR A 70 -12.63 -3.39 11.78
N ALA A 71 -12.98 -3.95 12.94
CA ALA A 71 -13.02 -5.40 13.14
C ALA A 71 -13.81 -6.17 12.06
N THR A 72 -14.87 -5.57 11.51
CA THR A 72 -15.72 -6.19 10.47
C THR A 72 -15.25 -5.92 9.04
N ALA A 73 -14.42 -4.90 8.83
CA ALA A 73 -13.87 -4.53 7.52
C ALA A 73 -12.45 -4.00 7.69
N PRO A 74 -11.49 -4.85 8.10
CA PRO A 74 -10.12 -4.41 8.31
C PRO A 74 -9.45 -4.12 6.97
N GLY A 75 -8.71 -3.03 6.86
CA GLY A 75 -8.04 -2.70 5.60
C GLY A 75 -7.53 -1.27 5.47
N TYR A 76 -7.19 -0.91 4.24
CA TYR A 76 -6.54 0.36 3.91
C TYR A 76 -7.50 1.23 3.10
N GLY A 77 -8.51 1.80 3.77
CA GLY A 77 -9.58 2.57 3.11
C GLY A 77 -9.39 4.08 3.10
N ILE A 78 -8.23 4.58 3.52
CA ILE A 78 -7.88 6.00 3.41
C ILE A 78 -7.07 6.23 2.13
N PHE A 79 -7.53 7.09 1.23
CA PHE A 79 -6.88 7.32 -0.07
C PHE A 79 -6.37 8.75 -0.20
N PRO A 80 -5.14 9.06 0.26
CA PRO A 80 -4.66 10.44 0.35
C PRO A 80 -4.76 11.23 -0.96
N ALA A 81 -4.46 10.60 -2.11
CA ALA A 81 -4.52 11.27 -3.41
C ALA A 81 -5.93 11.69 -3.86
N SER A 82 -6.99 10.98 -3.44
CA SER A 82 -8.37 11.32 -3.78
C SER A 82 -9.14 11.97 -2.63
N PHE A 83 -8.59 11.93 -1.41
CA PHE A 83 -9.24 12.42 -0.19
C PHE A 83 -9.69 13.88 -0.31
N ALA A 84 -8.79 14.79 -0.67
CA ALA A 84 -9.13 16.22 -0.75
C ALA A 84 -10.14 16.55 -1.86
N ALA A 85 -10.27 15.69 -2.87
CA ALA A 85 -11.18 15.90 -4.00
C ALA A 85 -12.56 15.28 -3.75
N ALA A 86 -12.62 14.16 -3.04
CA ALA A 86 -13.84 13.39 -2.84
C ALA A 86 -14.45 13.57 -1.44
N ILE A 87 -13.62 13.65 -0.39
CA ILE A 87 -14.07 13.61 1.00
C ILE A 87 -14.26 15.02 1.56
N THR A 88 -15.41 15.24 2.20
CA THR A 88 -15.66 16.40 3.05
C THR A 88 -15.63 15.97 4.50
N VAL A 89 -14.80 16.65 5.30
CA VAL A 89 -14.73 16.44 6.76
C VAL A 89 -15.58 17.50 7.43
N ASP A 90 -16.45 17.09 8.35
CA ASP A 90 -17.19 18.00 9.21
C ASP A 90 -16.18 18.81 10.05
N PRO A 91 -16.15 20.14 9.94
CA PRO A 91 -15.16 20.95 10.64
C PRO A 91 -15.42 21.07 12.14
N GLU A 92 -16.64 20.77 12.62
CA GLU A 92 -17.01 20.83 14.04
C GLU A 92 -16.69 19.51 14.76
N THR A 93 -16.94 18.37 14.10
CA THR A 93 -16.77 17.05 14.71
C THR A 93 -15.49 16.33 14.26
N GLY A 94 -14.95 16.69 13.10
CA GLY A 94 -13.88 15.95 12.44
C GLY A 94 -14.33 14.67 11.74
N GLU A 95 -15.65 14.42 11.65
CA GLU A 95 -16.21 13.18 11.12
C GLU A 95 -16.47 13.25 9.61
N ILE A 96 -16.55 12.08 8.98
CA ILE A 96 -16.90 11.92 7.57
C ILE A 96 -18.22 11.19 7.48
N SER A 97 -19.19 11.82 6.81
CA SER A 97 -20.56 11.33 6.73
C SER A 97 -20.75 10.20 5.71
N ASP A 98 -19.92 10.16 4.65
CA ASP A 98 -19.97 9.12 3.64
C ASP A 98 -18.58 8.79 3.08
N TRP A 99 -18.17 7.54 3.29
CA TRP A 99 -16.96 6.98 2.71
C TRP A 99 -17.20 6.31 1.36
N ASN A 100 -18.45 6.07 0.96
CA ASN A 100 -18.82 5.27 -0.21
C ASN A 100 -19.00 6.10 -1.49
N LEU A 101 -18.38 7.27 -1.54
CA LEU A 101 -18.39 8.12 -2.72
C LEU A 101 -17.71 7.41 -3.90
N ALA A 102 -18.33 7.47 -5.07
CA ALA A 102 -17.88 6.74 -6.25
C ALA A 102 -16.43 7.10 -6.64
N ASP A 103 -16.10 8.39 -6.57
CA ASP A 103 -14.80 8.94 -6.96
C ASP A 103 -13.74 8.79 -5.86
N TYR A 104 -14.12 8.34 -4.66
CA TYR A 104 -13.19 8.01 -3.60
C TYR A 104 -12.61 6.60 -3.84
N THR A 105 -11.50 6.59 -4.56
CA THR A 105 -10.77 5.39 -4.99
C THR A 105 -9.29 5.51 -4.65
N PRO A 106 -8.52 4.41 -4.63
CA PRO A 106 -7.08 4.48 -4.36
C PRO A 106 -6.29 5.12 -5.51
N LEU A 107 -6.90 5.44 -6.65
CA LEU A 107 -6.19 6.03 -7.78
C LEU A 107 -5.76 7.47 -7.50
N ALA A 108 -4.47 7.75 -7.70
CA ALA A 108 -3.99 9.10 -7.72
C ALA A 108 -4.41 9.82 -9.01
N ASN A 109 -4.76 11.11 -8.88
CA ASN A 109 -5.01 11.96 -10.03
C ASN A 109 -3.72 12.07 -10.87
N PRO A 110 -3.75 11.79 -12.18
CA PRO A 110 -2.57 11.87 -13.07
C PRO A 110 -1.90 13.25 -13.14
N LEU A 111 -2.62 14.30 -12.74
CA LEU A 111 -2.07 15.66 -12.65
C LEU A 111 -1.30 15.92 -11.35
N HIS A 112 -1.36 15.01 -10.38
CA HIS A 112 -0.61 15.15 -9.13
C HIS A 112 0.87 14.74 -9.34
N PRO A 113 1.82 15.45 -8.70
CA PRO A 113 3.24 15.15 -8.84
C PRO A 113 3.58 13.69 -8.51
N GLY A 114 4.31 13.04 -9.40
CA GLY A 114 4.73 11.64 -9.22
C GLY A 114 3.65 10.60 -9.52
N ALA A 115 2.44 10.97 -9.92
CA ALA A 115 1.43 10.01 -10.38
C ALA A 115 1.68 9.56 -11.82
N LEU A 116 1.29 8.32 -12.14
CA LEU A 116 1.23 7.77 -13.50
C LEU A 116 -0.04 8.24 -14.25
N GLY A 117 -0.22 7.72 -15.47
CA GLY A 117 -1.23 8.17 -16.43
C GLY A 117 -2.69 7.97 -16.02
N GLY A 118 -2.97 7.08 -15.06
CA GLY A 118 -4.33 6.82 -14.58
C GLY A 118 -5.05 5.74 -15.39
N LEU A 119 -6.37 5.67 -15.22
CA LEU A 119 -7.19 4.72 -15.98
C LEU A 119 -7.12 5.01 -17.48
N ASP A 120 -7.35 3.98 -18.28
CA ASP A 120 -7.24 3.99 -19.74
C ASP A 120 -5.83 4.37 -20.22
N THR A 121 -4.83 4.03 -19.39
CA THR A 121 -3.41 4.11 -19.73
C THR A 121 -2.67 2.86 -19.26
N PRO A 122 -1.41 2.64 -19.71
CA PRO A 122 -0.61 1.51 -19.27
C PRO A 122 -0.15 1.56 -17.80
N GLY A 123 -0.47 2.61 -17.04
CA GLY A 123 0.04 2.74 -15.67
C GLY A 123 -0.80 3.61 -14.75
N VAL A 124 -1.00 3.12 -13.53
CA VAL A 124 -1.71 3.82 -12.45
C VAL A 124 -0.85 3.96 -11.21
N THR A 125 -1.05 5.03 -10.46
CA THR A 125 -0.53 5.15 -9.10
C THR A 125 -1.65 4.93 -8.11
N LEU A 126 -1.41 4.07 -7.13
CA LEU A 126 -2.33 3.69 -6.07
C LEU A 126 -1.83 4.20 -4.73
N GLU A 127 -2.70 4.84 -3.95
CA GLU A 127 -2.43 5.23 -2.57
C GLU A 127 -3.49 4.71 -1.61
N MET A 128 -3.02 4.06 -0.55
CA MET A 128 -3.88 3.41 0.43
C MET A 128 -3.26 3.53 1.81
N GLY A 129 -4.05 3.98 2.78
CA GLY A 129 -3.66 4.17 4.17
C GLY A 129 -4.64 3.51 5.12
N ALA A 130 -4.14 3.10 6.27
CA ALA A 130 -4.92 2.56 7.36
C ALA A 130 -5.18 3.63 8.42
N LEU A 131 -6.44 3.73 8.87
CA LEU A 131 -6.85 4.49 10.03
C LEU A 131 -7.69 3.56 10.92
N PHE A 132 -7.31 3.42 12.19
CA PHE A 132 -7.98 2.55 13.15
C PHE A 132 -7.72 3.02 14.59
N SER A 133 -8.69 2.77 15.48
CA SER A 133 -8.62 3.17 16.89
C SER A 133 -8.03 2.10 17.80
N THR A 134 -8.21 0.81 17.48
CA THR A 134 -7.83 -0.29 18.37
C THR A 134 -7.02 -1.37 17.65
N ALA A 135 -6.37 -2.25 18.41
CA ALA A 135 -5.64 -3.37 17.83
C ALA A 135 -6.54 -4.39 17.11
N GLU A 136 -7.82 -4.49 17.51
CA GLU A 136 -8.82 -5.35 16.86
C GLU A 136 -9.24 -4.80 15.49
N ASP A 137 -9.27 -3.48 15.36
CA ASP A 137 -9.61 -2.77 14.13
C ASP A 137 -8.47 -2.69 13.13
N ALA A 138 -7.26 -3.09 13.54
CA ALA A 138 -6.06 -2.93 12.74
C ALA A 138 -6.10 -3.83 11.48
N PRO A 139 -5.57 -3.38 10.33
CA PRO A 139 -5.42 -4.25 9.18
C PRO A 139 -4.62 -5.51 9.52
N ALA A 140 -4.95 -6.61 8.85
CA ALA A 140 -4.16 -7.83 8.95
C ALA A 140 -2.70 -7.61 8.48
N LEU A 141 -1.83 -8.58 8.76
CA LEU A 141 -0.45 -8.55 8.27
C LEU A 141 -0.31 -9.05 6.82
N GLU A 142 -1.40 -9.58 6.25
CA GLU A 142 -1.50 -9.95 4.85
C GLU A 142 -2.95 -9.79 4.35
N GLY A 143 -3.13 -9.50 3.06
CA GLY A 143 -4.46 -9.36 2.48
C GLY A 143 -4.49 -8.77 1.09
N LEU A 144 -5.70 -8.55 0.59
CA LEU A 144 -5.97 -7.85 -0.68
C LEU A 144 -5.92 -6.34 -0.46
N LEU A 145 -5.21 -5.62 -1.32
CA LEU A 145 -5.27 -4.17 -1.42
C LEU A 145 -6.39 -3.76 -2.39
N CYS A 146 -6.29 -4.19 -3.64
CA CYS A 146 -7.29 -3.91 -4.67
C CYS A 146 -7.19 -4.91 -5.85
N LYS A 147 -8.11 -4.77 -6.80
CA LYS A 147 -8.13 -5.49 -8.07
C LYS A 147 -8.12 -4.50 -9.22
N LEU A 148 -7.35 -4.80 -10.26
CA LEU A 148 -7.29 -4.00 -11.49
C LEU A 148 -7.88 -4.78 -12.65
N ALA A 149 -8.72 -4.10 -13.45
CA ALA A 149 -9.13 -4.58 -14.76
C ALA A 149 -8.10 -4.12 -15.79
N ILE A 150 -7.75 -5.00 -16.73
CA ILE A 150 -6.84 -4.70 -17.83
C ILE A 150 -7.52 -4.98 -19.16
N SER A 151 -7.17 -4.24 -20.22
CA SER A 151 -7.87 -4.30 -21.51
C SER A 151 -7.49 -5.52 -22.36
N GLU A 152 -6.30 -6.08 -22.16
CA GLU A 152 -5.81 -7.27 -22.86
C GLU A 152 -4.81 -8.05 -22.01
N ALA A 153 -4.31 -9.18 -22.52
CA ALA A 153 -3.33 -9.97 -21.81
C ALA A 153 -1.99 -9.22 -21.69
N ALA A 154 -1.52 -9.06 -20.47
CA ALA A 154 -0.30 -8.29 -20.17
C ALA A 154 0.41 -8.82 -18.92
N ASN A 155 1.69 -8.49 -18.77
CA ASN A 155 2.39 -8.59 -17.50
C ASN A 155 2.12 -7.35 -16.67
N VAL A 156 1.48 -7.55 -15.52
CA VAL A 156 1.25 -6.51 -14.52
C VAL A 156 2.45 -6.48 -13.59
N THR A 157 3.08 -5.32 -13.44
CA THR A 157 4.27 -5.10 -12.59
C THR A 157 4.00 -4.02 -11.56
N VAL A 158 4.39 -4.27 -10.30
CA VAL A 158 4.27 -3.30 -9.22
C VAL A 158 5.64 -2.71 -8.88
N GLY A 159 5.69 -1.38 -8.78
CA GLY A 159 6.80 -0.56 -8.30
C GLY A 159 6.39 0.19 -7.02
N LEU A 160 7.39 0.62 -6.23
CA LEU A 160 7.16 1.62 -5.19
C LEU A 160 7.14 3.02 -5.80
N ASN A 161 6.19 3.84 -5.37
CA ASN A 161 6.22 5.25 -5.68
C ASN A 161 6.93 6.02 -4.55
N GLU A 162 8.26 6.10 -4.59
CA GLU A 162 9.06 6.71 -3.52
C GLU A 162 8.83 8.21 -3.38
N ILE A 163 8.48 8.91 -4.48
CA ILE A 163 8.12 10.33 -4.43
C ILE A 163 6.90 10.55 -3.54
N ARG A 164 6.00 9.57 -3.49
CA ARG A 164 4.74 9.59 -2.74
C ARG A 164 4.79 8.73 -1.47
N GLY A 165 6.00 8.31 -1.06
CA GLY A 165 6.27 7.67 0.23
C GLY A 165 6.49 6.16 0.19
N GLY A 166 6.23 5.50 -0.94
CA GLY A 166 6.40 4.04 -1.08
C GLY A 166 5.61 3.27 -0.02
N ILE A 167 6.27 2.43 0.77
CA ILE A 167 5.66 1.75 1.91
C ILE A 167 6.00 2.52 3.17
N VAL A 168 4.98 2.81 3.99
CA VAL A 168 5.15 3.51 5.27
C VAL A 168 4.86 2.54 6.41
N MET A 169 5.86 2.24 7.23
CA MET A 169 5.67 1.45 8.45
C MET A 169 5.02 2.28 9.54
N LYS A 170 4.40 1.62 10.51
CA LYS A 170 3.93 2.27 11.75
C LYS A 170 5.09 2.76 12.61
N ASP A 171 6.13 1.95 12.75
CA ASP A 171 7.40 2.37 13.32
C ASP A 171 8.35 2.85 12.22
N ALA A 172 8.48 4.18 12.10
CA ALA A 172 9.35 4.82 11.11
C ALA A 172 10.85 4.54 11.31
N SER A 173 11.26 3.95 12.45
CA SER A 173 12.65 3.56 12.68
C SER A 173 13.01 2.18 12.09
N LYS A 174 12.01 1.40 11.64
CA LYS A 174 12.24 0.09 11.02
C LYS A 174 12.61 0.23 9.56
N ALA A 175 13.70 -0.43 9.18
CA ALA A 175 14.03 -0.62 7.78
C ALA A 175 13.02 -1.54 7.10
N ILE A 176 12.74 -1.28 5.82
CA ILE A 176 11.84 -2.06 4.99
C ILE A 176 12.66 -2.74 3.89
N GLU A 177 12.42 -4.02 3.70
CA GLU A 177 12.87 -4.76 2.53
C GLU A 177 11.65 -5.07 1.64
N PRO A 178 11.38 -4.27 0.60
CA PRO A 178 10.26 -4.50 -0.29
C PRO A 178 10.57 -5.65 -1.26
N VAL A 179 9.64 -6.58 -1.40
CA VAL A 179 9.66 -7.61 -2.44
C VAL A 179 8.47 -7.35 -3.35
N LEU A 180 8.75 -6.92 -4.58
CA LEU A 180 7.72 -6.46 -5.52
C LEU A 180 7.40 -7.53 -6.55
N GLY A 181 6.11 -7.78 -6.72
CA GLY A 181 5.59 -8.83 -7.58
C GLY A 181 5.25 -8.34 -8.99
N SER A 182 5.24 -9.32 -9.89
CA SER A 182 4.70 -9.19 -11.23
C SER A 182 3.97 -10.48 -11.60
N ALA A 183 2.94 -10.41 -12.43
CA ALA A 183 2.26 -11.59 -12.95
C ALA A 183 1.68 -11.34 -14.34
N SER A 184 1.65 -12.39 -15.16
CA SER A 184 0.87 -12.38 -16.40
C SER A 184 -0.62 -12.51 -16.07
N VAL A 185 -1.40 -11.56 -16.56
CA VAL A 185 -2.85 -11.48 -16.39
C VAL A 185 -3.50 -11.53 -17.77
N SER A 186 -4.64 -12.20 -17.88
CA SER A 186 -5.39 -12.34 -19.12
C SER A 186 -6.88 -12.16 -18.81
N PRO A 187 -7.49 -11.02 -19.22
CA PRO A 187 -8.86 -10.64 -18.87
C PRO A 187 -9.93 -11.52 -19.53
#